data_AF-A0A453A6M2-F1
#
_entry.id   AF-A0A453A6M2-F1
#
_cell.length_a   1.000
_cell.length_b   1.000
_cell.length_c   1.000
_cell.angle_alpha   90.00
_cell.angle_beta   90.00
_cell.angle_gamma   90.00
#
_symmetry.space_group_name_H-M   'P 1'
#
loop_
_entity.id
_entity.type
_entity.pdbx_description
1 polymer ?
#
loop_
_entity_poly.entity_id
_entity_poly.type
_entity_poly.pdbx_seq_one_letter_code
_entity_poly.pdbx_strand_id
1 'polypeptide(L)'
;DCIIATLGTFHKHLRTLVLRLFGPENLRLVLLHEVQQTAQASLLSWLDHPSIEVKEAISSMIFSITARRLISYDSSRSDGKLWKQFDAFLQGLLAFPLYVPGTAFYKCMQGRKNVMKILQEMLNERKKETHRESVDFIDLLINDMKEKNTIMNEKIALDLLFLLLFAGFETTSSGITAALKFLADDPKALQELIV
;
A
#
# COMPACT_ATOMS: atom_id res chain seq x y z
N ASP A 1 -6.60 4.46 17.96
CA ASP A 1 -7.88 4.66 17.26
C ASP A 1 -7.63 4.61 15.76
N CYS A 2 -8.51 3.92 15.03
CA CYS A 2 -8.40 3.79 13.58
C CYS A 2 -8.69 5.13 12.91
N ILE A 3 -7.92 5.50 11.90
CA ILE A 3 -8.05 6.77 11.14
C ILE A 3 -9.44 6.91 10.52
N ILE A 4 -10.05 5.79 10.12
CA ILE A 4 -11.44 5.72 9.63
C ILE A 4 -12.45 6.17 10.70
N ALA A 5 -12.15 5.95 11.98
CA ALA A 5 -13.00 6.34 13.10
C ALA A 5 -12.66 7.74 13.65
N THR A 6 -11.64 8.41 13.11
CA THR A 6 -11.27 9.76 13.55
C THR A 6 -12.15 10.82 12.91
N LEU A 7 -12.54 11.83 13.67
CA LEU A 7 -13.44 12.90 13.22
C LEU A 7 -12.80 14.28 13.48
N GLY A 8 -13.30 15.29 12.75
CA GLY A 8 -12.96 16.69 13.00
C GLY A 8 -11.55 17.09 12.57
N THR A 9 -10.90 17.95 13.36
CA THR A 9 -9.60 18.55 13.06
C THR A 9 -8.49 17.51 12.91
N PHE A 10 -8.53 16.44 13.69
CA PHE A 10 -7.55 15.37 13.62
C PHE A 10 -7.63 14.60 12.29
N HIS A 11 -8.84 14.25 11.84
CA HIS A 11 -9.03 13.64 10.51
C HIS A 11 -8.55 14.58 9.39
N LYS A 12 -8.83 15.89 9.49
CA LYS A 12 -8.34 16.90 8.52
C LYS A 12 -6.80 16.94 8.46
N HIS A 13 -6.14 16.83 9.60
CA HIS A 13 -4.67 16.77 9.68
C HIS A 13 -4.12 15.51 8.99
N LEU A 14 -4.64 14.33 9.34
CA LEU A 14 -4.23 13.06 8.72
C LEU A 14 -4.45 13.09 7.20
N ARG A 15 -5.61 13.58 6.75
CA ARG A 15 -5.89 13.76 5.31
C ARG A 15 -4.86 14.68 4.65
N THR A 16 -4.45 15.76 5.31
CA THR A 16 -3.44 16.68 4.78
C THR A 16 -2.09 15.99 4.59
N LEU A 17 -1.68 15.14 5.54
CA LEU A 17 -0.47 14.32 5.40
C LEU A 17 -0.56 13.35 4.22
N VAL A 18 -1.69 12.65 4.07
CA VAL A 18 -1.92 11.74 2.93
C VAL A 18 -1.86 12.48 1.60
N LEU A 19 -2.45 13.68 1.52
CA LEU A 19 -2.41 14.52 0.33
C LEU A 19 -1.01 15.09 0.02
N ARG A 20 -0.11 15.16 1.00
CA ARG A 20 1.30 15.45 0.68
C ARG A 20 1.93 14.34 -0.15
N LEU A 21 1.46 13.10 -0.04
CA LEU A 21 1.99 11.97 -0.83
C LEU A 21 1.20 11.75 -2.12
N PHE A 22 -0.13 11.77 -2.04
CA PHE A 22 -1.05 11.46 -3.13
C PHE A 22 -1.80 12.69 -3.66
N GLY A 23 -1.25 13.89 -3.45
CA GLY A 23 -1.80 15.13 -3.99
C GLY A 23 -1.53 15.30 -5.49
N PRO A 24 -2.26 16.20 -6.17
CA PRO A 24 -2.17 16.37 -7.63
C PRO A 24 -0.74 16.59 -8.14
N GLU A 25 0.07 17.37 -7.44
CA GLU A 25 1.44 17.67 -7.82
C GLU A 25 2.33 16.43 -7.75
N ASN A 26 2.29 15.69 -6.64
CA ASN A 26 3.09 14.47 -6.48
C ASN A 26 2.60 13.32 -7.37
N LEU A 27 1.29 13.28 -7.64
CA LEU A 27 0.72 12.37 -8.64
C LEU A 27 1.34 12.63 -10.01
N ARG A 28 1.33 13.87 -10.46
CA ARG A 28 1.84 14.26 -11.79
C ARG A 28 3.35 14.12 -11.91
N LEU A 29 4.10 14.59 -10.92
CA LEU A 29 5.56 14.71 -11.02
C LEU A 29 6.29 13.41 -10.70
N VAL A 30 5.69 12.52 -9.90
CA VAL A 30 6.40 11.35 -9.38
C VAL A 30 5.63 10.05 -9.60
N LEU A 31 4.39 9.96 -9.10
CA LEU A 31 3.66 8.68 -9.12
C LEU A 31 3.33 8.23 -10.55
N LEU A 32 2.97 9.16 -11.45
CA LEU A 32 2.67 8.81 -12.84
C LEU A 32 3.83 8.08 -13.52
N HIS A 33 5.04 8.60 -13.37
CA HIS A 33 6.24 8.00 -13.95
C HIS A 33 6.58 6.65 -13.30
N GLU A 34 6.51 6.56 -11.96
CA GLU A 34 6.76 5.29 -11.26
C GLU A 34 5.74 4.20 -11.62
N VAL A 35 4.45 4.57 -11.73
CA VAL A 35 3.38 3.65 -12.15
C VAL A 35 3.63 3.20 -13.57
N GLN A 36 3.93 4.10 -14.50
CA GLN A 36 4.19 3.77 -15.89
C GLN A 36 5.38 2.80 -16.02
N GLN A 37 6.52 3.12 -15.40
CA GLN A 37 7.71 2.27 -15.45
C GLN A 37 7.45 0.87 -14.86
N THR A 38 6.79 0.81 -13.70
CA THR A 38 6.50 -0.46 -13.04
C THR A 38 5.49 -1.28 -13.85
N ALA A 39 4.45 -0.65 -14.41
CA ALA A 39 3.47 -1.30 -15.27
C ALA A 39 4.10 -1.87 -16.54
N GLN A 40 4.98 -1.10 -17.21
CA GLN A 40 5.72 -1.59 -18.38
C GLN A 40 6.60 -2.80 -18.03
N ALA A 41 7.35 -2.72 -16.92
CA ALA A 41 8.18 -3.84 -16.48
C ALA A 41 7.35 -5.09 -16.15
N SER A 42 6.21 -4.93 -15.47
CA SER A 42 5.29 -6.04 -15.18
C SER A 42 4.71 -6.64 -16.45
N LEU A 43 4.21 -5.83 -17.38
CA LEU A 43 3.68 -6.32 -18.66
C LEU A 43 4.73 -7.09 -19.47
N LEU A 44 5.98 -6.59 -19.52
CA LEU A 44 7.08 -7.29 -20.17
C LEU A 44 7.40 -8.63 -19.51
N SER A 45 7.41 -8.68 -18.17
CA SER A 45 7.65 -9.94 -17.43
C SER A 45 6.56 -10.98 -17.67
N TRP A 46 5.35 -10.57 -18.02
CA TRP A 46 4.24 -11.49 -18.30
C TRP A 46 4.38 -12.20 -19.65
N LEU A 47 5.18 -11.65 -20.58
CA LEU A 47 5.39 -12.24 -21.91
C LEU A 47 6.10 -13.59 -21.85
N ASP A 48 6.90 -13.83 -20.81
CA ASP A 48 7.64 -15.08 -20.60
C ASP A 48 6.75 -16.20 -20.02
N HIS A 49 5.49 -15.91 -19.72
CA HIS A 49 4.55 -16.85 -19.12
C HIS A 49 3.38 -17.17 -20.07
N PRO A 50 2.96 -18.44 -20.20
CA PRO A 50 1.83 -18.82 -21.06
C PRO A 50 0.48 -18.30 -20.55
N SER A 51 0.39 -18.02 -19.26
CA SER A 51 -0.81 -17.47 -18.60
C SER A 51 -0.41 -16.85 -17.27
N ILE A 52 -1.16 -15.85 -16.82
CA ILE A 52 -0.97 -15.19 -15.53
C ILE A 52 -2.28 -15.16 -14.73
N GLU A 53 -2.17 -15.19 -13.40
CA GLU A 53 -3.28 -14.79 -12.52
C GLU A 53 -3.26 -13.25 -12.43
N VAL A 54 -4.21 -12.61 -13.10
CA VAL A 54 -4.22 -11.15 -13.31
C VAL A 54 -4.40 -10.39 -12.01
N LYS A 55 -5.21 -10.88 -11.06
CA LYS A 55 -5.45 -10.20 -9.78
C LYS A 55 -4.18 -10.18 -8.94
N GLU A 56 -3.50 -11.30 -8.82
CA GLU A 56 -2.26 -11.47 -8.06
C GLU A 56 -1.15 -10.62 -8.68
N ALA A 57 -0.97 -10.69 -10.00
CA ALA A 57 0.06 -9.94 -10.71
C ALA A 57 -0.10 -8.42 -10.53
N ILE A 58 -1.33 -7.90 -10.70
CA ILE A 58 -1.61 -6.48 -10.50
C ILE A 58 -1.48 -6.10 -9.03
N SER A 59 -1.95 -6.93 -8.11
CA SER A 59 -1.89 -6.61 -6.68
C SER A 59 -0.43 -6.51 -6.21
N SER A 60 0.44 -7.42 -6.65
CA SER A 60 1.90 -7.34 -6.41
C SER A 60 2.52 -6.06 -6.99
N MET A 61 2.13 -5.70 -8.22
CA MET A 61 2.61 -4.49 -8.89
C MET A 61 2.22 -3.22 -8.12
N ILE A 62 0.93 -3.05 -7.78
CA ILE A 62 0.46 -1.87 -7.04
C ILE A 62 1.00 -1.86 -5.60
N PHE A 63 1.12 -3.03 -4.96
CA PHE A 63 1.76 -3.13 -3.65
C PHE A 63 3.21 -2.64 -3.71
N SER A 64 3.97 -3.05 -4.73
CA SER A 64 5.37 -2.62 -4.90
C SER A 64 5.50 -1.11 -5.03
N ILE A 65 4.63 -0.47 -5.83
CA ILE A 65 4.60 1.00 -5.97
C ILE A 65 4.24 1.65 -4.63
N THR A 66 3.15 1.19 -4.00
CA THR A 66 2.65 1.76 -2.75
C THR A 66 3.67 1.64 -1.62
N ALA A 67 4.30 0.48 -1.48
CA ALA A 67 5.31 0.19 -0.46
C ALA A 67 6.59 0.99 -0.68
N ARG A 68 7.04 1.15 -1.94
CA ARG A 68 8.18 2.01 -2.26
C ARG A 68 7.93 3.46 -1.80
N ARG A 69 6.74 4.00 -2.07
CA ARG A 69 6.41 5.40 -1.73
C ARG A 69 6.19 5.64 -0.24
N LEU A 70 5.60 4.67 0.46
CA LEU A 70 5.28 4.83 1.87
C LEU A 70 6.49 4.55 2.77
N ILE A 71 7.28 3.52 2.44
CA ILE A 71 8.28 2.97 3.36
C ILE A 71 9.64 2.72 2.71
N SER A 72 9.88 3.23 1.48
CA SER A 72 11.09 2.95 0.68
C SER A 72 11.36 1.45 0.49
N TYR A 73 10.31 0.63 0.51
CA TYR A 73 10.46 -0.81 0.40
C TYR A 73 10.76 -1.21 -1.05
N ASP A 74 11.85 -1.94 -1.22
CA ASP A 74 12.25 -2.52 -2.50
C ASP A 74 11.77 -3.97 -2.58
N SER A 75 10.68 -4.19 -3.32
CA SER A 75 10.12 -5.53 -3.52
C SER A 75 11.06 -6.45 -4.31
N SER A 76 11.96 -5.91 -5.14
CA SER A 76 12.92 -6.71 -5.92
C SER A 76 14.03 -7.31 -5.07
N ARG A 77 14.33 -6.68 -3.92
CA ARG A 77 15.35 -7.12 -2.96
C ARG A 77 14.77 -7.81 -1.74
N SER A 78 13.45 -7.93 -1.65
CA SER A 78 12.76 -8.56 -0.54
C SER A 78 12.31 -9.97 -0.88
N ASP A 79 12.22 -10.83 0.13
CA ASP A 79 11.74 -12.21 0.03
C ASP A 79 10.20 -12.32 -0.05
N GLY A 80 9.50 -11.22 -0.34
CA GLY A 80 8.04 -11.16 -0.42
C GLY A 80 7.33 -11.37 0.92
N LYS A 81 8.05 -11.36 2.06
CA LYS A 81 7.43 -11.55 3.38
C LYS A 81 6.32 -10.55 3.66
N LEU A 82 6.54 -9.27 3.38
CA LEU A 82 5.56 -8.22 3.70
C LEU A 82 4.24 -8.42 2.92
N TRP A 83 4.34 -8.74 1.63
CA TRP A 83 3.20 -9.09 0.78
C TRP A 83 2.39 -10.26 1.36
N LYS A 84 3.06 -11.37 1.70
CA LYS A 84 2.42 -12.56 2.27
C LYS A 84 1.67 -12.27 3.58
N GLN A 85 2.18 -11.35 4.41
CA GLN A 85 1.47 -10.96 5.64
C GLN A 85 0.21 -10.12 5.36
N PHE A 86 0.24 -9.26 4.33
CA PHE A 86 -0.93 -8.50 3.90
C PHE A 86 -1.99 -9.38 3.23
N ASP A 87 -1.59 -10.37 2.44
CA ASP A 87 -2.51 -11.36 1.88
C ASP A 87 -3.23 -12.16 3.00
N ALA A 88 -2.50 -12.61 4.01
CA ALA A 88 -3.10 -13.27 5.18
C ALA A 88 -4.07 -12.36 5.96
N PHE A 89 -3.79 -11.05 6.02
CA PHE A 89 -4.71 -10.05 6.58
C PHE A 89 -6.00 -9.95 5.75
N LEU A 90 -5.88 -9.81 4.43
CA LEU A 90 -7.00 -9.69 3.50
C LEU A 90 -7.98 -10.84 3.59
N GLN A 91 -7.48 -12.08 3.58
CA GLN A 91 -8.31 -13.29 3.59
C GLN A 91 -9.24 -13.39 4.82
N GLY A 92 -8.88 -12.76 5.94
CA GLY A 92 -9.68 -12.78 7.15
C GLY A 92 -10.36 -11.46 7.49
N LEU A 93 -10.21 -10.40 6.68
CA LEU A 93 -10.72 -9.07 6.99
C LEU A 93 -12.25 -9.02 7.07
N LEU A 94 -12.93 -9.76 6.18
CA LEU A 94 -14.39 -9.89 6.14
C LEU A 94 -14.90 -11.18 6.78
N ALA A 95 -14.02 -11.96 7.42
CA ALA A 95 -14.41 -13.19 8.09
C ALA A 95 -15.19 -12.89 9.38
N PHE A 96 -16.03 -13.84 9.81
CA PHE A 96 -16.68 -13.75 11.11
C PHE A 96 -15.63 -13.57 12.22
N PRO A 97 -15.79 -12.60 13.15
CA PRO A 97 -14.73 -12.16 14.05
C PRO A 97 -14.51 -13.11 15.24
N LEU A 98 -14.23 -14.38 14.96
CA LEU A 98 -13.94 -15.41 15.94
C LEU A 98 -12.44 -15.60 16.09
N TYR A 99 -11.86 -15.16 17.20
CA TYR A 99 -10.41 -15.23 17.45
C TYR A 99 -9.97 -16.61 18.01
N VAL A 100 -10.09 -17.65 17.19
CA VAL A 100 -9.70 -19.02 17.54
C VAL A 100 -8.67 -19.55 16.53
N PRO A 101 -7.57 -20.19 16.96
CA PRO A 101 -6.59 -20.79 16.05
C PRO A 101 -7.26 -21.66 14.98
N GLY A 102 -6.87 -21.47 13.72
CA GLY A 102 -7.46 -22.14 12.55
C GLY A 102 -8.51 -21.33 11.80
N THR A 103 -9.12 -20.32 12.44
CA THR A 103 -10.07 -19.42 11.76
C THR A 103 -9.37 -18.41 10.84
N ALA A 104 -10.09 -17.92 9.82
CA ALA A 104 -9.61 -16.85 8.94
C ALA A 104 -9.35 -15.55 9.72
N PHE A 105 -10.22 -15.20 10.67
CA PHE A 105 -10.02 -14.02 11.51
C PHE A 105 -8.76 -14.12 12.37
N TYR A 106 -8.45 -15.29 12.94
CA TYR A 106 -7.19 -15.51 13.65
C TYR A 106 -5.97 -15.28 12.75
N LYS A 107 -5.96 -15.86 11.54
CA LYS A 107 -4.87 -15.64 10.55
C LYS A 107 -4.73 -14.15 10.19
N CYS A 108 -5.85 -13.45 10.00
CA CYS A 108 -5.86 -12.02 9.72
C CYS A 108 -5.22 -11.20 10.85
N MET A 109 -5.59 -11.49 12.10
CA MET A 109 -5.01 -10.81 13.26
C MET A 109 -3.51 -11.09 13.42
N GLN A 110 -3.05 -12.31 13.09
CA GLN A 110 -1.62 -12.62 13.08
C GLN A 110 -0.88 -11.91 11.94
N GLY A 111 -1.46 -11.85 10.74
CA GLY A 111 -0.94 -11.08 9.61
C GLY A 111 -0.77 -9.61 9.98
N ARG A 112 -1.82 -8.98 10.53
CA ARG A 112 -1.75 -7.61 11.05
C ARG A 112 -0.66 -7.43 12.08
N LYS A 113 -0.56 -8.31 13.08
CA LYS A 113 0.48 -8.26 14.12
C LYS A 113 1.89 -8.28 13.52
N ASN A 114 2.13 -9.14 12.54
CA ASN A 114 3.43 -9.26 11.88
C ASN A 114 3.76 -8.03 11.04
N VAL A 115 2.82 -7.51 10.25
CA VAL A 115 3.01 -6.26 9.50
C VAL A 115 3.33 -5.10 10.45
N MET A 116 2.56 -4.95 11.53
CA MET A 116 2.80 -3.88 12.51
C MET A 116 4.19 -3.98 13.14
N LYS A 117 4.70 -5.19 13.40
CA LYS A 117 6.07 -5.40 13.88
C LYS A 117 7.12 -4.93 12.86
N ILE A 118 6.95 -5.28 11.58
CA ILE A 118 7.86 -4.85 10.51
C ILE A 118 7.85 -3.32 10.39
N LEU A 119 6.66 -2.69 10.35
CA LEU A 119 6.53 -1.24 10.26
C LEU A 119 7.15 -0.54 11.48
N GLN A 120 7.00 -1.13 12.67
CA GLN A 120 7.59 -0.64 13.90
C GLN A 120 9.13 -0.68 13.87
N GLU A 121 9.71 -1.78 13.38
CA GLU A 121 11.15 -1.92 13.18
C GLU A 121 11.67 -0.86 12.21
N MET A 122 11.03 -0.72 11.04
CA MET A 122 11.39 0.28 10.03
C MET A 122 11.29 1.72 10.55
N LEU A 123 10.23 2.05 11.31
CA LEU A 123 10.07 3.37 11.92
C LEU A 123 11.18 3.66 12.94
N ASN A 124 11.56 2.66 13.75
CA ASN A 124 12.61 2.79 14.76
C ASN A 124 14.00 2.93 14.15
N GLU A 125 14.29 2.18 13.09
CA GLU A 125 15.51 2.34 12.29
C GLU A 125 15.57 3.76 11.72
N ARG A 126 14.46 4.22 11.12
CA ARG A 126 14.40 5.55 10.51
C ARG A 126 14.60 6.69 11.49
N LYS A 127 14.11 6.56 12.73
CA LYS A 127 14.34 7.55 13.79
C LYS A 127 15.82 7.70 14.18
N LYS A 128 16.64 6.67 13.95
CA LYS A 128 18.08 6.66 14.30
C LYS A 128 18.99 7.11 13.16
N GLU A 129 18.50 7.06 11.92
CA GLU A 129 19.24 7.51 10.74
C GLU A 129 19.38 9.04 10.74
N THR A 130 20.61 9.52 10.63
CA THR A 130 20.91 10.96 10.64
C THR A 130 20.98 11.58 9.24
N HIS A 131 21.31 10.81 8.19
CA HIS A 131 21.47 11.30 6.82
C HIS A 131 20.82 10.34 5.82
N ARG A 132 19.93 10.87 4.98
CA ARG A 132 19.31 10.15 3.86
C ARG A 132 19.23 11.03 2.61
N GLU A 133 19.37 10.38 1.46
CA GLU A 133 19.23 11.00 0.14
C GLU A 133 17.76 11.09 -0.31
N SER A 134 16.88 10.24 0.21
CA SER A 134 15.45 10.20 -0.15
C SER A 134 14.53 10.31 1.06
N VAL A 135 13.46 11.09 0.89
CA VAL A 135 12.40 11.33 1.88
C VAL A 135 11.18 10.52 1.46
N ASP A 136 10.68 9.66 2.34
CA ASP A 136 9.42 8.93 2.15
C ASP A 136 8.37 9.32 3.21
N PHE A 137 7.25 8.59 3.23
CA PHE A 137 6.15 8.90 4.14
C PHE A 137 6.50 8.65 5.62
N ILE A 138 7.40 7.71 5.95
CA ILE A 138 7.89 7.53 7.32
C ILE A 138 8.57 8.81 7.79
N ASP A 139 9.37 9.43 6.94
CA ASP A 139 10.07 10.68 7.28
C ASP A 139 9.08 11.83 7.52
N LEU A 140 8.02 11.91 6.70
CA LEU A 140 6.94 12.87 6.92
C LEU A 140 6.23 12.65 8.27
N LEU A 141 5.96 11.40 8.65
CA LEU A 141 5.35 11.07 9.94
C LEU A 141 6.28 11.36 11.13
N ILE A 142 7.58 11.08 10.99
CA ILE A 142 8.57 11.42 12.02
C ILE A 142 8.65 12.92 12.23
N ASN A 143 8.66 13.70 11.15
CA ASN A 143 8.68 15.16 11.24
C ASN A 143 7.40 15.70 11.88
N ASP A 144 6.23 15.17 11.49
CA ASP A 144 4.94 15.56 12.08
C ASP A 144 4.89 15.27 13.59
N MET A 145 5.42 14.12 14.03
CA MET A 145 5.53 13.75 15.46
C MET A 145 6.44 14.69 16.27
N LYS A 146 7.35 15.44 15.62
CA LYS A 146 8.23 16.42 16.28
C LYS A 146 7.57 17.80 16.41
N GLU A 147 6.47 18.07 15.71
CA GLU A 147 5.79 19.36 15.77
C GLU A 147 5.13 19.59 17.14
N LYS A 148 5.21 20.83 17.64
CA LYS A 148 4.59 21.19 18.93
C LYS A 148 3.06 21.08 18.81
N ASN A 149 2.43 20.47 19.81
CA ASN A 149 0.98 20.24 19.87
C ASN A 149 0.42 19.28 18.80
N THR A 150 1.25 18.45 18.17
CA THR A 150 0.74 17.37 17.31
C THR A 150 0.03 16.29 18.14
N ILE A 151 -1.06 15.75 17.58
CA ILE A 151 -1.76 14.57 18.14
C ILE A 151 -1.11 13.28 17.59
N MET A 152 -0.25 13.40 16.58
CA MET A 152 0.46 12.27 15.97
C MET A 152 1.36 11.60 16.99
N ASN A 153 1.17 10.30 17.17
CA ASN A 153 2.05 9.45 17.94
C ASN A 153 2.42 8.21 17.12
N GLU A 154 3.36 7.44 17.65
CA GLU A 154 3.90 6.26 16.99
C GLU A 154 2.82 5.24 16.59
N LYS A 155 1.85 5.00 17.47
CA LYS A 155 0.74 4.08 17.19
C LYS A 155 -0.11 4.57 16.01
N ILE A 156 -0.44 5.86 15.99
CA ILE A 156 -1.21 6.48 14.90
C ILE A 156 -0.42 6.42 13.59
N ALA A 157 0.88 6.73 13.62
CA ALA A 157 1.75 6.67 12.45
C ALA A 157 1.79 5.26 11.85
N LEU A 158 1.95 4.23 12.68
CA LEU A 158 1.95 2.85 12.24
C LEU A 158 0.58 2.39 11.72
N ASP A 159 -0.50 2.78 12.40
CA ASP A 159 -1.87 2.51 11.93
C ASP A 159 -2.14 3.19 10.56
N LEU A 160 -1.61 4.40 10.33
CA LEU A 160 -1.71 5.10 9.04
C LEU A 160 -0.91 4.39 7.95
N LEU A 161 0.34 4.01 8.23
CA LEU A 161 1.18 3.25 7.30
C LEU A 161 0.52 1.94 6.89
N PHE A 162 0.02 1.18 7.87
CA PHE A 162 -0.71 -0.06 7.62
C PHE A 162 -1.93 0.18 6.73
N LEU A 163 -2.74 1.19 7.08
CA LEU A 163 -3.97 1.51 6.35
C LEU A 163 -3.69 1.91 4.91
N LEU A 164 -2.70 2.78 4.67
CA LEU A 164 -2.36 3.26 3.33
C LEU A 164 -1.76 2.17 2.46
N LEU A 165 -0.89 1.32 3.02
CA LEU A 165 -0.37 0.15 2.31
C LEU A 165 -1.53 -0.72 1.84
N PHE A 166 -2.39 -1.14 2.77
CA PHE A 166 -3.57 -1.95 2.48
C PHE A 166 -4.50 -1.31 1.44
N ALA A 167 -4.94 -0.07 1.69
CA ALA A 167 -5.93 0.61 0.86
C ALA A 167 -5.41 0.86 -0.55
N GLY A 168 -4.11 1.16 -0.69
CA GLY A 168 -3.48 1.48 -1.97
C GLY A 168 -3.51 0.31 -2.95
N PHE A 169 -3.18 -0.91 -2.50
CA PHE A 169 -3.10 -2.04 -3.42
C PHE A 169 -4.43 -2.77 -3.63
N GLU A 170 -5.21 -3.09 -2.59
CA GLU A 170 -6.38 -3.97 -2.76
C GLU A 170 -7.48 -3.33 -3.63
N THR A 171 -7.73 -2.02 -3.44
CA THR A 171 -8.80 -1.32 -4.16
C THR A 171 -8.43 -1.08 -5.62
N THR A 172 -7.23 -0.54 -5.85
CA THR A 172 -6.71 -0.27 -7.19
C THR A 172 -6.52 -1.55 -7.98
N SER A 173 -5.98 -2.61 -7.37
CA SER A 173 -5.77 -3.88 -8.07
C SER A 173 -7.09 -4.49 -8.50
N SER A 174 -8.07 -4.54 -7.61
CA SER A 174 -9.42 -5.02 -7.93
C SER A 174 -10.07 -4.20 -9.06
N GLY A 175 -9.90 -2.86 -9.04
CA GLY A 175 -10.40 -1.98 -10.10
C GLY A 175 -9.77 -2.26 -11.46
N ILE A 176 -8.44 -2.40 -11.52
CA ILE A 176 -7.73 -2.70 -12.77
C ILE A 176 -8.08 -4.13 -13.25
N THR A 177 -8.14 -5.12 -12.35
CA THR A 177 -8.54 -6.48 -12.71
C THR A 177 -9.95 -6.51 -13.31
N ALA A 178 -10.90 -5.78 -12.72
CA ALA A 178 -12.24 -5.67 -13.27
C ALA A 178 -12.23 -4.98 -14.64
N ALA A 179 -11.48 -3.88 -14.80
CA ALA A 179 -11.35 -3.19 -16.08
C ALA A 179 -10.78 -4.12 -17.17
N LEU A 180 -9.72 -4.88 -16.88
CA LEU A 180 -9.16 -5.83 -17.83
C LEU A 180 -10.15 -6.96 -18.17
N LYS A 181 -10.90 -7.46 -17.19
CA LYS A 181 -11.94 -8.46 -17.43
C LYS A 181 -13.03 -7.92 -18.38
N PHE A 182 -13.52 -6.71 -18.15
CA PHE A 182 -14.53 -6.11 -19.01
C PHE A 182 -14.00 -5.79 -20.41
N LEU A 183 -12.76 -5.32 -20.54
CA LEU A 183 -12.14 -5.09 -21.84
C LEU A 183 -11.87 -6.38 -22.61
N ALA A 184 -11.51 -7.46 -21.92
CA ALA A 184 -11.33 -8.77 -22.55
C ALA A 184 -12.66 -9.34 -23.09
N ASP A 185 -13.78 -9.01 -22.44
CA ASP A 185 -15.12 -9.45 -22.84
C ASP A 185 -15.77 -8.53 -23.90
N ASP A 186 -15.26 -7.32 -24.12
CA ASP A 186 -15.72 -6.36 -25.13
C ASP A 186 -14.61 -5.91 -26.09
N PRO A 187 -14.38 -6.65 -27.20
CA PRO A 187 -13.37 -6.31 -28.19
C PRO A 187 -13.58 -4.95 -28.87
N LYS A 188 -14.81 -4.43 -28.93
CA LYS A 188 -15.07 -3.12 -29.55
C LYS A 188 -14.54 -2.01 -28.66
N ALA A 189 -14.86 -2.06 -27.37
CA ALA A 189 -14.33 -1.13 -26.38
C ALA A 189 -12.79 -1.18 -26.33
N LEU A 190 -12.20 -2.37 -26.39
CA LEU A 190 -10.74 -2.51 -26.44
C LEU A 190 -10.16 -1.85 -27.70
N GLN A 191 -10.78 -2.05 -28.88
CA GLN A 191 -10.31 -1.45 -30.12
C GLN A 191 -10.35 0.08 -30.09
N GLU A 192 -11.35 0.68 -29.46
CA GLU A 192 -11.45 2.14 -29.30
C GLU A 192 -10.33 2.73 -28.41
N LEU A 193 -9.79 1.95 -27.46
CA LEU A 193 -8.74 2.40 -26.55
C LEU A 193 -7.31 2.24 -27.11
N ILE A 194 -7.14 1.49 -28.21
CA ILE A 194 -5.83 1.26 -28.85
C ILE A 194 -5.42 2.44 -29.77
N VAL A 195 -6.34 3.37 -30.03
CA VAL A 195 -6.18 4.51 -30.96
C VAL A 195 -5.13 5.53 -30.50
#